data_AF-A0A453GKL7-F1
#
_entry.id   AF-A0A453GKL7-F1
#
_cell.length_a   1.000
_cell.length_b   1.000
_cell.length_c   1.000
_cell.angle_alpha   90.00
_cell.angle_beta   90.00
_cell.angle_gamma   90.00
#
_symmetry.space_group_name_H-M   'P 1'
#
loop_
_entity.id
_entity.type
_entity.pdbx_description
1 polymer ?
#
loop_
_entity_poly.entity_id
_entity_poly.type
_entity_poly.pdbx_seq_one_letter_code
_entity_poly.pdbx_strand_id
1 'polypeptide(L)'
;QILMHFGLPVATTISEATHFVAEKFARTKNMLEAMAMGIPVVTPSWLECCGEARCFIDEKKYIMRDTKKEKELRFSMPVALSQACKKPLLEGRRVLITRNAKPSKELLKCLVVAAGGKLLERITVSMMKNKNFEGAFVISCEQDCNICLPFIKNGLGVFDSELLLNGIVVQKLEFERYRLFHVKCEASARSGPLTCNIMNTSSRKYEPRAPVVTDVIP
;
A
#
# COMPACT_ATOMS: atom_id res chain seq x y z
N GLN A 1 -29.36 -5.48 12.01
CA GLN A 1 -30.79 -5.61 11.65
C GLN A 1 -31.11 -5.05 10.25
N ILE A 2 -30.46 -3.98 9.75
CA ILE A 2 -30.79 -3.37 8.45
C ILE A 2 -30.52 -4.29 7.23
N LEU A 3 -29.36 -4.95 7.16
CA LEU A 3 -29.03 -5.85 6.03
C LEU A 3 -30.01 -7.03 5.87
N MET A 4 -30.64 -7.47 6.97
CA MET A 4 -31.66 -8.52 6.94
C MET A 4 -32.95 -8.07 6.24
N HIS A 5 -33.27 -6.77 6.26
CA HIS A 5 -34.45 -6.23 5.55
C HIS A 5 -34.26 -6.26 4.03
N PHE A 6 -33.02 -6.24 3.56
CA PHE A 6 -32.69 -6.35 2.13
C PHE A 6 -32.46 -7.79 1.67
N GLY A 7 -32.49 -8.78 2.58
CA GLY A 7 -32.22 -10.17 2.26
C GLY A 7 -30.81 -10.42 1.71
N LEU A 8 -29.87 -9.47 1.91
CA LEU A 8 -28.53 -9.55 1.35
C LEU A 8 -27.53 -10.10 2.37
N PRO A 9 -26.66 -11.04 1.95
CA PRO A 9 -25.64 -11.59 2.83
C PRO A 9 -24.57 -10.53 3.11
N VAL A 10 -24.00 -10.61 4.32
CA VAL A 10 -22.77 -9.88 4.65
C VAL A 10 -21.61 -10.59 3.93
N ALA A 11 -20.85 -9.84 3.12
CA ALA A 11 -19.66 -10.37 2.48
C ALA A 11 -18.64 -10.84 3.53
N THR A 12 -18.00 -11.99 3.30
CA THR A 12 -16.99 -12.52 4.22
C THR A 12 -15.61 -11.96 3.95
N THR A 13 -15.39 -11.47 2.74
CA THR A 13 -14.14 -10.88 2.26
C THR A 13 -14.42 -9.57 1.51
N ILE A 14 -13.40 -8.71 1.41
CA ILE A 14 -13.52 -7.45 0.65
C ILE A 14 -13.67 -7.71 -0.85
N SER A 15 -13.08 -8.78 -1.39
CA SER A 15 -13.24 -9.15 -2.80
C SER A 15 -14.68 -9.49 -3.21
N GLU A 16 -15.52 -9.86 -2.25
CA GLU A 16 -16.95 -10.15 -2.46
C GLU A 16 -17.85 -8.95 -2.13
N ALA A 17 -17.29 -7.88 -1.55
CA ALA A 17 -18.04 -6.75 -1.04
C ALA A 17 -18.28 -5.72 -2.15
N THR A 18 -19.50 -5.16 -2.18
CA THR A 18 -19.82 -4.00 -3.02
C THR A 18 -19.56 -2.68 -2.30
N HIS A 19 -19.67 -2.67 -0.97
CA HIS A 19 -19.44 -1.53 -0.10
C HIS A 19 -18.69 -1.98 1.15
N PHE A 20 -17.82 -1.14 1.66
CA PHE A 20 -17.16 -1.34 2.95
C PHE A 20 -17.62 -0.26 3.93
N VAL A 21 -18.22 -0.68 5.05
CA VAL A 21 -18.76 0.26 6.05
C VAL A 21 -17.72 0.50 7.14
N ALA A 22 -17.40 1.77 7.39
CA ALA A 22 -16.44 2.17 8.42
C ALA A 22 -16.75 3.55 9.00
N GLU A 23 -16.54 3.73 10.30
CA GLU A 23 -16.70 5.04 10.97
C GLU A 23 -15.47 5.93 10.86
N LYS A 24 -14.27 5.32 10.88
CA LYS A 24 -12.98 6.04 10.95
C LYS A 24 -11.97 5.41 10.02
N PHE A 25 -10.98 6.20 9.63
CA PHE A 25 -9.87 5.69 8.84
C PHE A 25 -8.85 4.96 9.72
N ALA A 26 -8.55 3.72 9.37
CA ALA A 26 -7.43 2.95 9.91
C ALA A 26 -6.84 2.07 8.81
N ARG A 27 -5.50 1.94 8.78
CA ARG A 27 -4.79 1.07 7.82
C ARG A 27 -4.90 -0.42 8.18
N THR A 28 -6.12 -0.91 8.33
CA THR A 28 -6.41 -2.34 8.49
C THR A 28 -6.34 -3.04 7.13
N LYS A 29 -6.24 -4.38 7.13
CA LYS A 29 -6.29 -5.19 5.91
C LYS A 29 -7.50 -4.80 5.05
N ASN A 30 -8.70 -4.84 5.63
CA ASN A 30 -9.94 -4.62 4.90
C ASN A 30 -10.06 -3.20 4.32
N MET A 31 -9.62 -2.17 5.07
CA MET A 31 -9.60 -0.80 4.56
C MET A 31 -8.66 -0.67 3.35
N LEU A 32 -7.44 -1.20 3.47
CA LEU A 32 -6.47 -1.12 2.38
C LEU A 32 -6.89 -1.93 1.15
N GLU A 33 -7.48 -3.11 1.34
CA GLU A 33 -8.06 -3.88 0.24
C GLU A 33 -9.20 -3.11 -0.44
N ALA A 34 -10.12 -2.52 0.32
CA ALA A 34 -11.25 -1.76 -0.24
C ALA A 34 -10.76 -0.57 -1.04
N MET A 35 -9.79 0.19 -0.50
CA MET A 35 -9.18 1.32 -1.20
C MET A 35 -8.38 0.90 -2.44
N ALA A 36 -7.67 -0.23 -2.39
CA ALA A 36 -6.91 -0.73 -3.53
C ALA A 36 -7.82 -1.14 -4.68
N MET A 37 -8.98 -1.72 -4.37
CA MET A 37 -9.99 -2.17 -5.33
C MET A 37 -10.96 -1.07 -5.78
N GLY A 38 -10.93 0.11 -5.13
CA GLY A 38 -11.90 1.18 -5.39
C GLY A 38 -13.31 0.89 -4.84
N ILE A 39 -13.45 -0.04 -3.89
CA ILE A 39 -14.75 -0.32 -3.25
C ILE A 39 -15.16 0.91 -2.41
N PRO A 40 -16.38 1.44 -2.59
CA PRO A 40 -16.88 2.54 -1.78
C PRO A 40 -16.74 2.27 -0.28
N VAL A 41 -16.03 3.17 0.41
CA VAL A 41 -15.94 3.16 1.88
C VAL A 41 -16.93 4.17 2.42
N VAL A 42 -18.00 3.68 3.05
CA VAL A 42 -19.15 4.49 3.48
C VAL A 42 -19.30 4.50 5.00
N THR A 43 -19.96 5.52 5.53
CA THR A 43 -20.33 5.59 6.95
C THR A 43 -21.54 4.69 7.26
N PRO A 44 -21.75 4.28 8.53
CA PRO A 44 -22.94 3.53 8.94
C PRO A 44 -24.26 4.20 8.56
N SER A 45 -24.31 5.53 8.52
CA SER A 45 -25.49 6.30 8.12
C SER A 45 -25.98 6.00 6.71
N TRP A 46 -25.11 5.51 5.81
CA TRP A 46 -25.57 5.04 4.50
C TRP A 46 -26.54 3.86 4.63
N LEU A 47 -26.20 2.89 5.49
CA LEU A 47 -27.06 1.73 5.74
C LEU A 47 -28.37 2.17 6.41
N GLU A 48 -28.30 3.07 7.39
CA GLU A 48 -29.48 3.61 8.08
C GLU A 48 -30.45 4.26 7.08
N CYS A 49 -29.95 5.17 6.24
CA CYS A 49 -30.77 5.82 5.22
C CYS A 49 -31.28 4.84 4.14
N CYS A 50 -30.50 3.80 3.77
CA CYS A 50 -31.03 2.73 2.93
C CYS A 50 -32.21 2.03 3.60
N GLY A 51 -32.07 1.67 4.89
CA GLY A 51 -33.12 1.03 5.68
C GLY A 51 -34.40 1.84 5.75
N GLU A 52 -34.29 3.15 5.97
CA GLU A 52 -35.43 4.09 5.98
C GLU A 52 -36.10 4.21 4.61
N ALA A 53 -35.30 4.35 3.55
CA ALA A 53 -35.80 4.46 2.17
C ALA A 53 -36.33 3.13 1.61
N ARG A 54 -36.02 2.01 2.27
CA ARG A 54 -36.28 0.63 1.80
C ARG A 54 -35.68 0.33 0.43
N CYS A 55 -34.61 1.02 0.05
CA CYS A 55 -33.85 0.81 -1.18
C CYS A 55 -32.39 1.23 -1.00
N PHE A 56 -31.51 0.83 -1.93
CA PHE A 56 -30.16 1.38 -1.98
C PHE A 56 -30.18 2.80 -2.53
N ILE A 57 -29.55 3.71 -1.80
CA ILE A 57 -29.39 5.11 -2.18
C ILE A 57 -27.95 5.39 -2.63
N ASP A 58 -27.76 6.47 -3.38
CA ASP A 58 -26.44 6.92 -3.84
C ASP A 58 -25.46 7.08 -2.68
N GLU A 59 -24.36 6.33 -2.72
CA GLU A 59 -23.36 6.24 -1.67
C GLU A 59 -22.46 7.46 -1.58
N LYS A 60 -22.40 8.28 -2.65
CA LYS A 60 -21.46 9.40 -2.78
C LYS A 60 -21.54 10.41 -1.62
N LYS A 61 -22.74 10.64 -1.09
CA LYS A 61 -22.97 11.56 0.05
C LYS A 61 -22.50 10.99 1.38
N TYR A 62 -22.25 9.68 1.42
CA TYR A 62 -21.93 8.92 2.63
C TYR A 62 -20.52 8.34 2.60
N ILE A 63 -19.71 8.67 1.59
CA ILE A 63 -18.30 8.28 1.57
C ILE A 63 -17.64 8.77 2.86
N MET A 64 -17.01 7.85 3.59
CA MET A 64 -16.38 8.10 4.89
C MET A 64 -15.31 9.18 4.75
N ARG A 65 -15.36 10.16 5.65
CA ARG A 65 -14.40 11.26 5.74
C ARG A 65 -13.79 11.30 7.14
N ASP A 66 -12.48 11.08 7.22
CA ASP A 66 -11.70 11.33 8.43
C ASP A 66 -10.79 12.53 8.17
N THR A 67 -11.28 13.74 8.41
CA THR A 67 -10.59 14.99 8.06
C THR A 67 -9.23 15.11 8.75
N LYS A 68 -9.08 14.56 9.96
CA LYS A 68 -7.81 14.53 10.69
C LYS A 68 -6.80 13.65 9.95
N LYS A 69 -7.18 12.42 9.58
CA LYS A 69 -6.30 11.50 8.85
C LYS A 69 -6.04 11.90 7.41
N GLU A 70 -7.04 12.44 6.71
CA GLU A 70 -6.90 13.01 5.37
C GLU A 70 -5.84 14.13 5.35
N LYS A 71 -5.85 15.03 6.36
CA LYS A 71 -4.85 16.09 6.50
C LYS A 71 -3.47 15.54 6.87
N GLU A 72 -3.40 14.59 7.80
CA GLU A 72 -2.14 13.96 8.25
C GLU A 72 -1.42 13.26 7.10
N LEU A 73 -2.15 12.46 6.33
CA LEU A 73 -1.62 11.63 5.25
C LEU A 73 -1.67 12.31 3.88
N ARG A 74 -2.25 13.52 3.79
CA ARG A 74 -2.36 14.34 2.58
C ARG A 74 -3.08 13.62 1.44
N PHE A 75 -4.24 13.05 1.74
CA PHE A 75 -5.11 12.41 0.76
C PHE A 75 -6.57 12.84 0.95
N SER A 76 -7.42 12.43 0.02
CA SER A 76 -8.87 12.56 0.14
C SER A 76 -9.49 11.20 -0.17
N MET A 77 -10.31 10.66 0.73
CA MET A 77 -10.92 9.35 0.55
C MET A 77 -11.75 9.26 -0.75
N PRO A 78 -12.67 10.20 -1.06
CA PRO A 78 -13.40 10.16 -2.33
C PRO A 78 -12.50 10.20 -3.57
N VAL A 79 -11.43 11.00 -3.54
CA VAL A 79 -10.51 11.11 -4.68
C VAL A 79 -9.72 9.82 -4.87
N ALA A 80 -9.21 9.25 -3.78
CA ALA A 80 -8.47 7.98 -3.82
C ALA A 80 -9.35 6.85 -4.36
N LEU A 81 -10.57 6.69 -3.85
CA LEU A 81 -11.50 5.67 -4.35
C LEU A 81 -11.83 5.88 -5.84
N SER A 82 -12.09 7.13 -6.25
CA SER A 82 -12.33 7.44 -7.67
C SER A 82 -11.15 7.11 -8.58
N GLN A 83 -9.91 7.31 -8.11
CA GLN A 83 -8.71 6.97 -8.86
C GLN A 83 -8.53 5.45 -8.99
N ALA A 84 -8.71 4.71 -7.89
CA ALA A 84 -8.63 3.25 -7.87
C ALA A 84 -9.63 2.61 -8.84
N CYS A 85 -10.87 3.12 -8.90
CA CYS A 85 -11.88 2.64 -9.85
C CYS A 85 -11.49 2.86 -11.32
N LYS A 86 -10.75 3.92 -11.62
CA LYS A 86 -10.35 4.26 -13.00
C LYS A 86 -9.17 3.43 -13.46
N LYS A 87 -8.21 3.19 -12.56
CA LYS A 87 -6.98 2.49 -12.89
C LYS A 87 -6.38 1.86 -11.62
N PRO A 88 -6.12 0.55 -11.61
CA PRO A 88 -5.42 -0.11 -10.51
C PRO A 88 -4.02 0.48 -10.31
N LEU A 89 -3.65 0.75 -9.05
CA LEU A 89 -2.38 1.38 -8.68
C LEU A 89 -1.14 0.65 -9.24
N LEU A 90 -1.20 -0.69 -9.28
CA LEU A 90 -0.10 -1.56 -9.70
C LEU A 90 -0.32 -2.16 -11.10
N GLU A 91 -1.19 -1.56 -11.92
CA GLU A 91 -1.38 -2.00 -13.30
C GLU A 91 -0.04 -2.12 -14.06
N GLY A 92 0.20 -3.29 -14.65
CA GLY A 92 1.44 -3.60 -15.37
C GLY A 92 2.68 -3.78 -14.50
N ARG A 93 2.54 -3.81 -13.16
CA ARG A 93 3.66 -3.98 -12.23
C ARG A 93 3.80 -5.42 -11.74
N ARG A 94 5.04 -5.81 -11.46
CA ARG A 94 5.41 -7.09 -10.87
C ARG A 94 6.13 -6.85 -9.55
N VAL A 95 5.71 -7.51 -8.47
CA VAL A 95 6.22 -7.23 -7.13
C VAL A 95 6.75 -8.50 -6.50
N LEU A 96 8.03 -8.50 -6.12
CA LEU A 96 8.62 -9.51 -5.26
C LEU A 96 8.61 -9.00 -3.83
N ILE A 97 8.23 -9.85 -2.87
CA ILE A 97 8.21 -9.50 -1.44
C ILE A 97 9.18 -10.43 -0.71
N THR A 98 10.15 -9.85 -0.03
CA THR A 98 11.15 -10.60 0.74
C THR A 98 10.54 -11.20 2.01
N ARG A 99 11.27 -12.12 2.66
CA ARG A 99 10.72 -12.94 3.75
C ARG A 99 10.36 -12.12 4.98
N ASN A 100 11.18 -11.15 5.35
CA ASN A 100 11.05 -10.40 6.60
C ASN A 100 10.38 -9.03 6.39
N ALA A 101 9.81 -8.79 5.20
CA ALA A 101 9.06 -7.57 4.92
C ALA A 101 7.87 -7.42 5.88
N LYS A 102 7.70 -6.20 6.40
CA LYS A 102 6.65 -5.85 7.36
C LYS A 102 5.51 -5.12 6.65
N PRO A 103 4.25 -5.17 7.14
CA PRO A 103 3.79 -5.80 8.39
C PRO A 103 3.83 -7.33 8.39
N SER A 104 3.39 -7.98 7.30
CA SER A 104 3.64 -9.40 7.04
C SER A 104 3.68 -9.64 5.53
N LYS A 105 4.44 -10.66 5.10
CA LYS A 105 4.57 -11.01 3.68
C LYS A 105 3.21 -11.37 3.07
N GLU A 106 2.38 -12.09 3.80
CA GLU A 106 1.07 -12.56 3.36
C GLU A 106 0.11 -11.38 3.13
N LEU A 107 0.07 -10.41 4.06
CA LEU A 107 -0.74 -9.21 3.89
C LEU A 107 -0.28 -8.39 2.68
N LEU A 108 1.02 -8.19 2.52
CA LEU A 108 1.57 -7.48 1.37
C LEU A 108 1.23 -8.19 0.05
N LYS A 109 1.26 -9.54 0.03
CA LYS A 109 0.83 -10.31 -1.14
C LYS A 109 -0.63 -10.05 -1.52
N CYS A 110 -1.53 -10.09 -0.53
CA CYS A 110 -2.95 -9.77 -0.74
C CYS A 110 -3.13 -8.36 -1.32
N LEU A 111 -2.44 -7.37 -0.75
CA LEU A 111 -2.54 -5.98 -1.19
C LEU A 111 -1.96 -5.73 -2.59
N VAL A 112 -0.89 -6.43 -2.98
CA VAL A 112 -0.37 -6.35 -4.35
C VAL A 112 -1.43 -6.81 -5.35
N VAL A 113 -2.11 -7.93 -5.07
CA VAL A 113 -3.15 -8.47 -5.94
C VAL A 113 -4.36 -7.55 -5.97
N ALA A 114 -4.83 -7.08 -4.80
CA ALA A 114 -5.96 -6.14 -4.70
C ALA A 114 -5.71 -4.83 -5.46
N ALA A 115 -4.46 -4.36 -5.52
CA ALA A 115 -4.05 -3.17 -6.26
C ALA A 115 -3.79 -3.41 -7.77
N GLY A 116 -4.10 -4.61 -8.28
CA GLY A 116 -3.95 -4.97 -9.71
C GLY A 116 -2.53 -5.35 -10.14
N GLY A 117 -1.63 -5.62 -9.17
CA GLY A 117 -0.26 -6.03 -9.43
C GLY A 117 -0.11 -7.55 -9.55
N LYS A 118 1.00 -7.98 -10.16
CA LYS A 118 1.37 -9.40 -10.26
C LYS A 118 2.44 -9.75 -9.24
N LEU A 119 2.27 -10.87 -8.53
CA LEU A 119 3.30 -11.39 -7.65
C LEU A 119 4.43 -12.05 -8.44
N LEU A 120 5.67 -11.73 -8.04
CA LEU A 120 6.88 -12.35 -8.56
C LEU A 120 7.50 -13.21 -7.45
N GLU A 121 7.25 -14.52 -7.49
CA GLU A 121 7.74 -15.44 -6.45
C GLU A 121 9.26 -15.59 -6.45
N ARG A 122 9.89 -15.52 -7.63
CA ARG A 122 11.34 -15.60 -7.78
C ARG A 122 11.82 -14.80 -8.98
N ILE A 123 13.07 -14.35 -8.92
CA ILE A 123 13.77 -13.82 -10.09
C ILE A 123 14.63 -14.93 -10.68
N THR A 124 14.46 -15.21 -11.97
CA THR A 124 15.25 -16.22 -12.65
C THR A 124 16.64 -15.69 -13.03
N VAL A 125 17.59 -16.61 -13.21
CA VAL A 125 18.93 -16.26 -13.72
C VAL A 125 18.85 -15.58 -15.09
N SER A 126 17.91 -16.00 -15.94
CA SER A 126 17.69 -15.36 -17.25
C SER A 126 17.18 -13.92 -17.14
N MET A 127 16.27 -13.63 -16.21
CA MET A 127 15.81 -12.26 -15.94
C MET A 127 16.96 -11.35 -15.49
N MET A 128 17.83 -11.85 -14.60
CA MET A 128 19.02 -11.11 -14.16
C MET A 128 20.00 -10.86 -15.31
N LYS A 129 20.33 -11.90 -16.10
CA LYS A 129 21.26 -11.79 -17.23
C LYS A 129 20.79 -10.81 -18.29
N ASN A 130 19.51 -10.88 -18.65
CA ASN A 130 18.92 -10.04 -19.69
C ASN A 130 18.44 -8.68 -19.16
N LYS A 131 18.58 -8.42 -17.86
CA LYS A 131 18.05 -7.24 -17.15
C LYS A 131 16.58 -6.94 -17.48
N ASN A 132 15.79 -7.98 -17.75
CA ASN A 132 14.38 -7.85 -18.10
C ASN A 132 13.54 -7.70 -16.82
N PHE A 133 13.50 -6.48 -16.31
CA PHE A 133 12.78 -6.10 -15.09
C PHE A 133 11.63 -5.15 -15.37
N GLU A 134 11.08 -5.13 -16.59
CA GLU A 134 10.04 -4.16 -16.93
C GLU A 134 8.87 -4.21 -15.94
N GLY A 135 8.55 -3.06 -15.36
CA GLY A 135 7.51 -2.94 -14.34
C GLY A 135 7.78 -3.67 -13.01
N ALA A 136 8.94 -4.32 -12.83
CA ALA A 136 9.25 -5.12 -11.65
C ALA A 136 9.94 -4.30 -10.55
N PHE A 137 9.62 -4.57 -9.29
CA PHE A 137 10.35 -4.06 -8.13
C PHE A 137 10.22 -4.99 -6.92
N VAL A 138 11.03 -4.74 -5.89
CA VAL A 138 11.07 -5.52 -4.66
C VAL A 138 10.54 -4.68 -3.51
N ILE A 139 9.64 -5.23 -2.70
CA ILE A 139 9.30 -4.75 -1.37
C ILE A 139 10.10 -5.56 -0.35
N SER A 140 10.84 -4.87 0.52
CA SER A 140 11.74 -5.49 1.48
C SER A 140 11.78 -4.72 2.81
N CYS A 141 12.69 -5.11 3.69
CA CYS A 141 13.10 -4.43 4.90
C CYS A 141 14.63 -4.44 5.05
N GLU A 142 15.13 -3.74 6.06
CA GLU A 142 16.57 -3.67 6.35
C GLU A 142 17.18 -5.04 6.69
N GLN A 143 16.42 -5.92 7.36
CA GLN A 143 16.88 -7.26 7.75
C GLN A 143 17.21 -8.15 6.54
N ASP A 144 16.58 -7.88 5.40
CA ASP A 144 16.76 -8.62 4.15
C ASP A 144 17.78 -7.95 3.21
N CYS A 145 18.60 -7.02 3.71
CA CYS A 145 19.62 -6.32 2.91
C CYS A 145 20.51 -7.28 2.11
N ASN A 146 21.01 -8.34 2.76
CA ASN A 146 21.87 -9.35 2.10
C ASN A 146 21.15 -10.09 0.97
N ILE A 147 19.85 -10.36 1.14
CA ILE A 147 18.99 -10.98 0.12
C ILE A 147 18.79 -10.01 -1.06
N CYS A 148 18.80 -8.70 -0.79
CA CYS A 148 18.58 -7.65 -1.78
C CYS A 148 19.81 -7.29 -2.61
N LEU A 149 21.03 -7.62 -2.15
CA LEU A 149 22.28 -7.28 -2.85
C LEU A 149 22.28 -7.65 -4.34
N PRO A 150 21.84 -8.87 -4.75
CA PRO A 150 21.82 -9.24 -6.16
C PRO A 150 20.83 -8.39 -6.96
N PHE A 151 19.69 -8.03 -6.38
CA PHE A 151 18.67 -7.19 -7.04
C PHE A 151 19.23 -5.79 -7.31
N ILE A 152 19.83 -5.19 -6.28
CA ILE A 152 20.42 -3.86 -6.33
C ILE A 152 21.54 -3.80 -7.39
N LYS A 153 22.46 -4.77 -7.38
CA LYS A 153 23.56 -4.85 -8.37
C LYS A 153 23.07 -5.01 -9.81
N ASN A 154 21.90 -5.60 -10.02
CA ASN A 154 21.28 -5.76 -11.33
C ASN A 154 20.35 -4.59 -11.71
N GLY A 155 20.27 -3.54 -10.88
CA GLY A 155 19.47 -2.34 -11.15
C GLY A 155 17.98 -2.48 -10.81
N LEU A 156 17.58 -3.55 -10.12
CA LEU A 156 16.20 -3.71 -9.67
C LEU A 156 15.96 -2.89 -8.40
N GLY A 157 14.92 -2.07 -8.42
CA GLY A 157 14.56 -1.22 -7.29
C GLY A 157 14.07 -2.02 -6.08
N VAL A 158 14.57 -1.66 -4.90
CA VAL A 158 14.19 -2.25 -3.61
C VAL A 158 13.64 -1.15 -2.70
N PHE A 159 12.42 -1.36 -2.23
CA PHE A 159 11.61 -0.34 -1.56
C PHE A 159 11.02 -0.85 -0.25
N ASP A 160 10.75 0.09 0.64
CA ASP A 160 10.01 -0.15 1.88
C ASP A 160 8.55 -0.46 1.56
N SER A 161 7.86 -1.19 2.45
CA SER A 161 6.46 -1.52 2.26
C SER A 161 5.52 -0.31 2.25
N GLU A 162 5.94 0.83 2.80
CA GLU A 162 5.20 2.08 2.68
C GLU A 162 5.02 2.55 1.24
N LEU A 163 5.87 2.14 0.28
CA LEU A 163 5.62 2.36 -1.14
C LEU A 163 4.25 1.83 -1.56
N LEU A 164 3.87 0.66 -1.04
CA LEU A 164 2.58 0.02 -1.29
C LEU A 164 1.51 0.52 -0.33
N LEU A 165 1.77 0.52 0.97
CA LEU A 165 0.77 0.85 1.99
C LEU A 165 0.31 2.30 1.89
N ASN A 166 1.25 3.25 1.85
CA ASN A 166 0.90 4.64 1.61
C ASN A 166 0.43 4.83 0.17
N GLY A 167 1.04 4.13 -0.79
CA GLY A 167 0.67 4.20 -2.19
C GLY A 167 -0.80 3.87 -2.45
N ILE A 168 -1.38 2.89 -1.77
CA ILE A 168 -2.81 2.56 -1.81
C ILE A 168 -3.65 3.70 -1.23
N VAL A 169 -3.23 4.29 -0.11
CA VAL A 169 -3.99 5.35 0.54
C VAL A 169 -4.04 6.62 -0.32
N VAL A 170 -2.90 7.00 -0.91
CA VAL A 170 -2.77 8.23 -1.70
C VAL A 170 -2.94 7.99 -3.22
N GLN A 171 -3.14 6.74 -3.63
CA GLN A 171 -3.24 6.29 -5.02
C GLN A 171 -2.08 6.76 -5.92
N LYS A 172 -0.86 6.68 -5.38
CA LYS A 172 0.36 7.10 -6.07
C LYS A 172 1.60 6.37 -5.54
N LEU A 173 2.43 5.85 -6.44
CA LEU A 173 3.72 5.23 -6.09
C LEU A 173 4.85 6.27 -6.05
N GLU A 174 5.36 6.57 -4.86
CA GLU A 174 6.49 7.49 -4.66
C GLU A 174 7.82 6.73 -4.54
N PHE A 175 8.29 6.12 -5.64
CA PHE A 175 9.47 5.23 -5.64
C PHE A 175 10.71 5.85 -4.96
N GLU A 176 11.07 7.08 -5.29
CA GLU A 176 12.27 7.71 -4.71
C GLU A 176 12.13 7.99 -3.21
N ARG A 177 10.92 8.21 -2.71
CA ARG A 177 10.67 8.46 -1.29
C ARG A 177 10.91 7.21 -0.45
N TYR A 178 10.58 6.05 -0.99
CA TYR A 178 10.57 4.77 -0.26
C TYR A 178 11.69 3.82 -0.67
N ARG A 179 12.71 4.32 -1.38
CA ARG A 179 13.89 3.52 -1.76
C ARG A 179 14.73 3.19 -0.52
N LEU A 180 14.92 1.89 -0.24
CA LEU A 180 15.64 1.42 0.95
C LEU A 180 17.16 1.53 0.80
N PHE A 181 17.67 1.17 -0.37
CA PHE A 181 19.10 1.00 -0.58
C PHE A 181 19.56 1.85 -1.76
N HIS A 182 20.63 2.61 -1.55
CA HIS A 182 21.34 3.32 -2.63
C HIS A 182 22.73 2.71 -2.81
N VAL A 183 23.12 2.53 -4.07
CA VAL A 183 24.51 2.21 -4.42
C VAL A 183 25.27 3.53 -4.47
N LYS A 184 26.27 3.71 -3.60
CA LYS A 184 27.31 4.71 -3.87
C LYS A 184 28.45 4.02 -4.62
N CYS A 185 28.71 4.48 -5.83
CA CYS A 185 29.96 4.17 -6.52
C CYS A 185 31.00 5.20 -6.03
N GLU A 186 31.88 4.79 -5.14
CA GLU A 186 33.10 5.57 -4.88
C GLU A 186 34.11 5.22 -5.97
N ALA A 187 34.49 6.23 -6.77
CA ALA A 187 35.58 6.08 -7.72
C ALA A 187 36.89 6.02 -6.93
N SER A 188 37.38 4.80 -6.65
CA SER A 188 38.75 4.64 -6.14
C SER A 188 39.73 5.01 -7.25
N ALA A 189 40.47 6.09 -7.07
CA ALA A 189 41.54 6.55 -7.97
C ALA A 189 42.79 5.64 -7.95
N ARG A 190 42.67 4.38 -7.50
CA ARG A 190 43.73 3.37 -7.59
C ARG A 190 43.10 2.06 -8.04
N SER A 191 43.69 1.48 -9.09
CA SER A 191 43.37 0.22 -9.75
C SER A 191 43.09 -0.94 -8.78
N GLY A 192 41.85 -1.01 -8.30
CA GLY A 192 41.30 -2.07 -7.46
C GLY A 192 39.81 -2.24 -7.79
N PRO A 193 39.19 -3.39 -7.44
CA PRO A 193 37.80 -3.65 -7.76
C PRO A 193 36.89 -2.58 -7.14
N LEU A 194 35.93 -2.08 -7.90
CA LEU A 194 34.89 -1.15 -7.44
C LEU A 194 34.18 -1.76 -6.22
N THR A 195 34.40 -1.20 -5.03
CA THR A 195 33.66 -1.58 -3.83
C THR A 195 32.32 -0.85 -3.84
N CYS A 196 31.23 -1.57 -4.12
CA CYS A 196 29.88 -1.05 -3.98
C CYS A 196 29.48 -1.02 -2.51
N ASN A 197 29.54 0.16 -1.89
CA ASN A 197 29.01 0.37 -0.55
C ASN A 197 27.50 0.66 -0.65
N ILE A 198 26.68 -0.24 -0.11
CA ILE A 198 25.24 -0.02 -0.02
C ILE A 198 24.95 0.75 1.25
N MET A 199 24.50 1.98 1.08
CA MET A 199 24.05 2.80 2.20
C MET A 199 22.56 2.60 2.38
N ASN A 200 22.18 2.26 3.62
CA ASN A 200 20.81 2.31 4.06
C ASN A 200 20.36 3.79 4.08
N THR A 201 19.18 4.09 3.55
CA THR A 201 18.59 5.44 3.58
C THR A 201 17.98 5.83 4.93
N SER A 202 18.13 4.98 5.95
CA SER A 202 17.74 5.21 7.35
C SER A 202 18.56 6.34 8.00
N SER A 203 18.41 7.54 7.45
CA SER A 203 18.77 8.84 8.02
C SER A 203 17.62 9.85 7.84
N ARG A 204 16.49 9.46 7.25
CA ARG A 204 15.20 10.11 7.53
C ARG A 204 14.51 9.32 8.62
N LYS A 205 14.90 9.57 9.88
CA LYS A 205 14.08 9.21 11.03
C LYS A 205 12.66 9.73 10.75
N TYR A 206 11.73 8.82 10.52
CA TYR A 206 10.37 9.09 10.93
C TYR A 206 10.43 9.17 12.45
N GLU A 207 10.51 10.39 12.99
CA GLU A 207 10.11 10.61 14.37
C GLU A 207 8.61 10.31 14.43
N PRO A 208 8.16 9.26 15.14
CA PRO A 208 6.76 9.23 15.52
C PRO A 208 6.56 10.49 16.37
N ARG A 209 5.82 11.48 15.85
CA ARG A 209 5.30 12.53 16.72
C ARG A 209 4.52 11.79 17.80
N ALA A 210 5.00 11.92 19.04
CA ALA A 210 4.32 11.43 20.22
C ALA A 210 2.83 11.84 20.14
N PRO A 211 1.89 10.99 20.60
CA PRO A 211 0.54 11.46 20.79
C PRO A 211 0.62 12.70 21.69
N VAL A 212 0.14 13.84 21.19
CA VAL A 212 -0.19 14.94 22.07
C VAL A 212 -1.35 14.41 22.92
N VAL A 213 -1.01 14.00 24.13
CA VAL A 213 -1.93 13.96 25.25
C VAL A 213 -2.43 15.39 25.39
N THR A 214 -3.69 15.62 25.03
CA THR A 214 -4.44 16.74 25.57
C THR A 214 -5.48 16.13 26.50
N ASP A 215 -5.09 16.12 27.76
CA ASP A 215 -5.89 16.32 28.96
C ASP A 215 -7.26 15.63 29.02
N VAL A 216 -7.32 14.66 29.93
CA VAL A 216 -8.52 14.37 30.69
C VAL A 216 -8.77 15.58 31.59
N ILE A 217 -9.88 16.27 31.36
CA ILE A 217 -10.49 17.25 32.27
C ILE A 217 -11.93 16.76 32.45
N PRO A 218 -12.44 16.69 33.69
CA PRO A 218 -13.16 15.53 34.24
C PRO A 218 -14.48 15.17 33.54
#